data_AF-A0A9E3YXK3-F1
#
_entry.id   AF-A0A9E3YXK3-F1
#
_cell.length_a   1.000
_cell.length_b   1.000
_cell.length_c   1.000
_cell.angle_alpha   90.00
_cell.angle_beta   90.00
_cell.angle_gamma   90.00
#
_symmetry.space_group_name_H-M   'P 1'
#
loop_
_entity.id
_entity.type
_entity.pdbx_description
1 polymer ?
#
loop_
_entity_poly.entity_id
_entity_poly.type
_entity_poly.pdbx_seq_one_letter_code
_entity_poly.pdbx_strand_id
1 'polypeptide(L)'
;MSVDSYLELFTSLFGWAFYGILWDVLVSTGIVYLPFLGILIDNWREPAQGGEVGHASGLSLRRMEIELFIALLVVVLAGQPAALTPLNAATLSYSPPPTLLNPTPATATVAAPQSTYGTTGFTGSAATVNVPVWWYGVIALSSGLNHAIVEGLPTVADMRTFEQQAHLATIADPRLRQEVSDFFSQCYVPARSKYQAERPDTPAISAILATYGSDDPDWMGSHVYRDTTGFYDTLRPANQITGWAYNAVRDTEYDPATPPAWGKPYCKPWWEDGAIGLREKLINEADATSAGFSGLVVAIAPALASEQQNDAVAKTVLTNAPPSWSSNELIANSASGSGLFNTAGNIVKGGLATGGVVTASALFSVTMTAVLQSLPMVQAILLLGIYALLPLVVVLSRYSIAM
;
A
#
# COMPACT_ATOMS: atom_id res chain seq x y z
N MET A 1 19.08 13.32 -7.83
CA MET A 1 17.85 13.07 -8.60
C MET A 1 17.13 11.92 -7.92
N SER A 2 15.88 12.14 -7.50
CA SER A 2 15.06 11.09 -6.89
C SER A 2 14.48 10.19 -7.98
N VAL A 3 14.53 8.88 -7.77
CA VAL A 3 13.83 7.89 -8.59
C VAL A 3 12.62 7.34 -7.84
N ASP A 4 11.74 6.60 -8.51
CA ASP A 4 10.49 6.12 -7.92
C ASP A 4 10.58 4.67 -7.39
N SER A 5 11.67 3.95 -7.70
CA SER A 5 11.87 2.57 -7.24
C SER A 5 13.33 2.16 -7.07
N TYR A 6 13.57 1.13 -6.25
CA TYR A 6 14.88 0.50 -6.10
C TYR A 6 15.45 -0.05 -7.43
N LEU A 7 14.57 -0.52 -8.32
CA LEU A 7 14.96 -1.08 -9.61
C LEU A 7 15.43 0.01 -10.58
N GLU A 8 14.74 1.16 -10.55
CA GLU A 8 15.04 2.31 -11.41
C GLU A 8 16.45 2.89 -11.18
N LEU A 9 16.99 2.78 -9.96
CA LEU A 9 18.38 3.14 -9.65
C LEU A 9 19.37 2.47 -10.61
N PHE A 10 19.10 1.22 -10.99
CA PHE A 10 19.97 0.44 -11.87
C PHE A 10 19.53 0.54 -13.33
N THR A 11 18.24 0.42 -13.60
CA THR A 11 17.74 0.37 -14.98
C THR A 11 17.94 1.71 -15.69
N SER A 12 17.86 2.84 -15.00
CA SER A 12 18.17 4.14 -15.60
C SER A 12 19.63 4.23 -16.05
N LEU A 13 20.58 3.77 -15.24
CA LEU A 13 22.00 3.75 -15.61
C LEU A 13 22.27 2.82 -16.79
N PHE A 14 21.69 1.62 -16.78
CA PHE A 14 21.81 0.67 -17.89
C PHE A 14 21.17 1.20 -19.18
N GLY A 15 20.02 1.86 -19.09
CA GLY A 15 19.31 2.43 -20.24
C GLY A 15 20.16 3.47 -20.96
N TRP A 16 20.76 4.39 -20.20
CA TRP A 16 21.67 5.39 -20.76
C TRP A 16 23.01 4.80 -21.23
N ALA A 17 23.48 3.71 -20.61
CA ALA A 17 24.68 3.02 -21.10
C ALA A 17 24.41 2.38 -22.47
N PHE A 18 23.27 1.70 -22.64
CA PHE A 18 22.84 1.17 -23.93
C PHE A 18 22.59 2.26 -24.96
N TYR A 19 22.01 3.41 -24.54
CA TYR A 19 21.89 4.58 -25.41
C TYR A 19 23.24 4.98 -25.99
N GLY A 20 24.27 5.12 -25.15
CA GLY A 20 25.61 5.51 -25.59
C GLY A 20 26.22 4.52 -26.58
N ILE A 21 26.07 3.22 -26.31
CA ILE A 21 26.56 2.15 -27.20
C ILE A 21 25.83 2.19 -28.56
N LEU A 22 24.50 2.29 -28.56
CA LEU A 22 23.72 2.33 -29.79
C LEU A 22 23.98 3.59 -30.60
N TRP A 23 24.15 4.74 -29.94
CA TRP A 23 24.53 5.97 -30.60
C TRP A 23 25.89 5.86 -31.28
N ASP A 24 26.90 5.30 -30.60
CA ASP A 24 28.23 5.08 -31.18
C ASP A 24 28.19 4.18 -32.42
N VAL A 25 27.39 3.11 -32.37
CA VAL A 25 27.14 2.24 -33.55
C VAL A 25 26.48 3.01 -34.69
N LEU A 26 25.47 3.85 -34.41
CA LEU A 26 24.80 4.67 -35.43
C LEU A 26 25.74 5.70 -36.06
N VAL A 27 26.65 6.28 -35.28
CA VAL A 27 27.68 7.21 -35.78
C VAL A 27 28.70 6.45 -36.62
N SER A 28 29.19 5.31 -36.14
CA SER A 28 30.18 4.47 -36.83
C SER A 28 29.67 3.94 -38.17
N THR A 29 28.40 3.55 -38.23
CA THR A 29 27.73 3.10 -39.47
C THR A 29 27.34 4.25 -40.39
N GLY A 30 27.40 5.49 -39.93
CA GLY A 30 27.00 6.68 -40.68
C GLY A 30 25.49 6.86 -40.84
N ILE A 31 24.67 6.05 -40.17
CA ILE A 31 23.21 6.11 -40.25
C ILE A 31 22.68 7.45 -39.71
N VAL A 32 23.37 8.05 -38.74
CA VAL A 32 23.10 9.41 -38.21
C VAL A 32 23.13 10.49 -39.31
N TYR A 33 23.85 10.28 -40.40
CA TYR A 33 23.95 11.27 -41.48
C TYR A 33 22.82 11.14 -42.53
N LEU A 34 22.08 10.02 -42.55
CA LEU A 34 21.02 9.78 -43.55
C LEU A 34 19.89 10.81 -43.51
N PRO A 35 19.40 11.26 -42.34
CA PRO A 35 18.41 12.33 -42.29
C PRO A 35 18.87 13.65 -42.90
N PHE A 36 20.14 14.03 -42.72
CA PHE A 36 20.69 15.24 -43.33
C PHE A 36 20.71 15.14 -44.86
N LEU A 37 21.06 13.97 -45.40
CA LEU A 37 20.94 13.70 -46.83
C LEU A 37 19.47 13.74 -47.29
N GLY A 38 18.55 13.21 -46.48
CA GLY A 38 17.11 13.30 -46.73
C GLY A 38 16.63 14.74 -46.85
N ILE A 39 16.98 15.61 -45.89
CA ILE A 39 16.65 17.03 -45.90
C ILE A 39 17.22 17.72 -47.14
N LEU A 40 18.47 17.40 -47.53
CA LEU A 40 19.09 17.95 -48.74
C LEU A 40 18.35 17.52 -50.01
N ILE A 41 17.98 16.24 -50.12
CA ILE A 41 17.26 15.70 -51.27
C ILE A 41 15.85 16.29 -51.36
N ASP A 42 15.14 16.38 -50.24
CA ASP A 42 13.77 16.91 -50.20
C ASP A 42 13.77 18.40 -50.60
N ASN A 43 14.70 19.20 -50.07
CA ASN A 43 14.84 20.62 -50.45
C ASN A 43 15.36 20.84 -51.87
N TRP A 44 16.07 19.88 -52.48
CA TRP A 44 16.47 19.95 -53.90
C TRP A 44 15.35 19.51 -54.84
N ARG A 45 14.58 18.49 -54.45
CA ARG A 45 13.51 17.90 -55.27
C ARG A 45 12.27 18.77 -55.32
N GLU A 46 11.83 19.34 -54.19
CA GLU A 46 10.62 20.16 -54.12
C GLU A 46 10.63 21.35 -55.10
N PRO A 47 11.71 22.17 -55.21
CA PRO A 47 11.80 23.26 -56.18
C PRO A 47 11.90 22.79 -57.63
N ALA A 48 12.54 21.63 -57.88
CA ALA A 48 12.70 21.06 -59.21
C ALA A 48 11.36 20.56 -59.80
N GLN A 49 10.42 20.15 -58.94
CA GLN A 49 9.07 19.74 -59.35
C GLN A 49 8.07 20.90 -59.35
N GLY A 50 8.35 21.98 -58.60
CA GLY A 50 7.42 23.06 -58.30
C GLY A 50 7.37 24.26 -59.25
N GLY A 51 7.99 24.23 -60.44
CA GLY A 51 7.68 25.09 -61.59
C GLY A 51 7.70 26.63 -61.48
N GLU A 52 7.90 27.25 -60.31
CA GLU A 52 7.77 28.70 -60.12
C GLU A 52 9.11 29.43 -60.27
N VAL A 53 9.42 29.74 -61.52
CA VAL A 53 10.54 30.59 -61.95
C VAL A 53 10.29 32.06 -61.60
N GLY A 54 10.89 32.54 -60.51
CA GLY A 54 10.98 33.98 -60.27
C GLY A 54 11.56 34.37 -58.91
N HIS A 55 11.07 33.77 -57.82
CA HIS A 55 11.49 34.10 -56.45
C HIS A 55 11.64 32.89 -55.51
N ALA A 56 11.48 31.66 -56.02
CA ALA A 56 11.50 30.43 -55.22
C ALA A 56 12.89 30.04 -54.67
N SER A 57 13.99 30.50 -55.29
CA SER A 57 15.36 30.11 -54.89
C SER A 57 15.77 30.67 -53.52
N GLY A 58 15.41 31.93 -53.21
CA GLY A 58 15.73 32.55 -51.93
C GLY A 58 14.94 31.97 -50.75
N LEU A 59 13.68 31.60 -50.98
CA LEU A 59 12.82 30.97 -49.97
C LEU A 59 13.21 29.50 -49.72
N SER A 60 13.56 28.75 -50.77
CA SER A 60 14.06 27.37 -50.65
C SER A 60 15.39 27.31 -49.89
N LEU A 61 16.33 28.24 -50.17
CA LEU A 61 17.62 28.26 -49.48
C LEU A 61 17.48 28.56 -47.99
N ARG A 62 16.59 29.50 -47.62
CA ARG A 62 16.33 29.83 -46.21
C ARG A 62 15.58 28.71 -45.47
N ARG A 63 14.69 27.99 -46.16
CA ARG A 63 14.03 26.81 -45.59
C ARG A 63 15.03 25.68 -45.33
N MET A 64 15.90 25.38 -46.28
CA MET A 64 16.98 24.40 -46.12
C MET A 64 17.92 24.79 -44.97
N GLU A 65 18.29 26.07 -44.86
CA GLU A 65 19.13 26.58 -43.77
C GLU A 65 18.47 26.34 -42.40
N ILE A 66 17.18 26.64 -42.27
CA ILE A 66 16.43 26.44 -41.03
C ILE A 66 16.30 24.94 -40.69
N GLU A 67 15.93 24.09 -41.65
CA GLU A 67 15.77 22.66 -41.43
C GLU A 67 17.11 22.00 -41.06
N LEU A 68 18.21 22.38 -41.71
CA LEU A 68 19.54 21.88 -41.41
C LEU A 68 20.05 22.39 -40.05
N PHE A 69 19.78 23.65 -39.71
CA PHE A 69 20.12 24.23 -38.40
C PHE A 69 19.35 23.53 -37.27
N ILE A 70 18.05 23.31 -37.46
CA ILE A 70 17.21 22.55 -36.51
C ILE A 70 17.74 21.13 -36.35
N ALA A 71 18.02 20.43 -37.45
CA ALA A 71 18.54 19.07 -37.40
C ALA A 71 19.88 18.99 -36.66
N LEU A 72 20.78 19.96 -36.90
CA LEU A 72 22.06 20.06 -36.18
C LEU A 72 21.84 20.33 -34.69
N LEU A 73 20.93 21.23 -34.34
CA LEU A 73 20.59 21.53 -32.95
C LEU A 73 20.02 20.31 -32.22
N VAL A 74 19.14 19.54 -32.86
CA VAL A 74 18.57 18.30 -32.30
C VAL A 74 19.66 17.25 -32.09
N VAL A 75 20.57 17.06 -33.05
CA VAL A 75 21.69 16.11 -32.88
C VAL A 75 22.61 16.54 -31.74
N VAL A 76 22.96 17.82 -31.64
CA VAL A 76 23.86 18.30 -30.58
C VAL A 76 23.23 18.26 -29.19
N LEU A 77 21.95 18.62 -29.06
CA LEU A 77 21.30 18.71 -27.75
C LEU A 77 20.64 17.41 -27.31
N ALA A 78 20.00 16.66 -28.21
CA ALA A 78 19.18 15.50 -27.90
C ALA A 78 19.71 14.17 -28.44
N GLY A 79 20.68 14.19 -29.36
CA GLY A 79 21.29 12.99 -29.95
C GLY A 79 22.64 12.61 -29.34
N GLN A 80 23.59 13.54 -29.30
CA GLN A 80 24.94 13.21 -28.87
C GLN A 80 25.03 13.13 -27.33
N PRO A 81 25.55 12.02 -26.76
CA PRO A 81 25.94 11.98 -25.36
C PRO A 81 27.00 13.06 -25.08
N ALA A 82 26.69 13.99 -24.17
CA ALA A 82 27.59 15.09 -23.85
C ALA A 82 28.41 14.75 -22.60
N ALA A 83 29.73 14.91 -22.68
CA ALA A 83 30.62 14.73 -21.53
C ALA A 83 30.40 15.78 -20.42
N LEU A 84 29.70 16.88 -20.73
CA LEU A 84 29.34 17.95 -19.81
C LEU A 84 28.14 17.60 -18.91
N THR A 85 27.38 16.56 -19.24
CA THR A 85 26.21 16.09 -18.49
C THR A 85 26.39 14.62 -18.05
N PRO A 86 27.38 14.34 -17.17
CA PRO A 86 27.56 13.00 -16.62
C PRO A 86 26.48 12.69 -15.58
N LEU A 87 25.68 11.65 -15.84
CA LEU A 87 24.79 11.07 -14.85
C LEU A 87 25.60 10.15 -13.94
N ASN A 88 25.75 10.54 -12.67
CA ASN A 88 26.55 9.81 -11.69
C ASN A 88 25.65 8.92 -10.82
N ALA A 89 26.03 7.66 -10.67
CA ALA A 89 25.35 6.69 -9.82
C ALA A 89 25.18 7.15 -8.36
N ALA A 90 26.10 7.96 -7.83
CA ALA A 90 26.04 8.50 -6.47
C ALA A 90 24.97 9.59 -6.28
N THR A 91 24.51 10.22 -7.36
CA THR A 91 23.50 11.29 -7.32
C THR A 91 22.07 10.77 -7.47
N LEU A 92 21.91 9.48 -7.78
CA LEU A 92 20.63 8.78 -7.84
C LEU A 92 20.28 8.24 -6.46
N SER A 93 19.13 8.63 -5.95
CA SER A 93 18.63 8.22 -4.65
C SER A 93 17.17 7.83 -4.70
N TYR A 94 16.80 6.82 -3.94
CA TYR A 94 15.42 6.45 -3.70
C TYR A 94 15.15 6.53 -2.21
N SER A 95 14.23 7.41 -1.81
CA SER A 95 13.69 7.40 -0.45
C SER A 95 12.35 6.67 -0.50
N PRO A 96 12.26 5.43 0.00
CA PRO A 96 10.96 4.77 0.10
C PRO A 96 10.05 5.56 1.05
N PRO A 97 8.72 5.47 0.89
CA PRO A 97 7.79 6.09 1.82
C PRO A 97 7.97 5.50 3.23
N PRO A 98 7.84 6.33 4.29
CA PRO A 98 7.94 5.86 5.66
C PRO A 98 6.86 4.80 5.93
N THR A 99 7.27 3.70 6.56
CA THR A 99 6.36 2.63 6.97
C THR A 99 6.41 2.49 8.48
N LEU A 100 5.41 1.87 9.11
CA LEU A 100 5.37 1.71 10.57
C LEU A 100 6.55 0.90 11.14
N LEU A 101 7.08 -0.04 10.36
CA LEU A 101 8.29 -0.80 10.71
C LEU A 101 9.58 0.01 10.56
N ASN A 102 9.54 1.10 9.78
CA ASN A 102 10.68 1.96 9.54
C ASN A 102 10.21 3.41 9.30
N PRO A 103 10.00 4.20 10.38
CA PRO A 103 9.46 5.57 10.29
C PRO A 103 10.44 6.56 9.65
N THR A 104 11.73 6.21 9.58
CA THR A 104 12.78 6.96 8.89
C THR A 104 13.54 6.01 7.96
N PRO A 105 12.94 5.60 6.84
CA PRO A 105 13.59 4.60 6.02
C PRO A 105 14.86 5.16 5.39
N ALA A 106 15.91 4.34 5.36
CA ALA A 106 17.19 4.74 4.83
C ALA A 106 17.09 4.99 3.32
N THR A 107 17.61 6.14 2.88
CA THR A 107 17.71 6.46 1.45
C THR A 107 18.60 5.44 0.75
N ALA A 108 18.02 4.69 -0.19
CA ALA A 108 18.77 3.75 -1.01
C ALA A 108 19.52 4.49 -2.11
N THR A 109 20.75 4.06 -2.35
CA THR A 109 21.62 4.57 -3.42
C THR A 109 22.23 3.39 -4.16
N VAL A 110 22.82 3.62 -5.33
CA VAL A 110 23.45 2.54 -6.11
C VAL A 110 24.55 1.82 -5.33
N ALA A 111 25.25 2.53 -4.42
CA ALA A 111 26.29 1.94 -3.55
C ALA A 111 25.71 1.20 -2.33
N ALA A 112 24.52 1.56 -1.87
CA ALA A 112 23.82 0.92 -0.75
C ALA A 112 22.34 0.71 -1.11
N PRO A 113 22.03 -0.25 -2.00
CA PRO A 113 20.72 -0.31 -2.66
C PRO A 113 19.59 -0.89 -1.80
N GLN A 114 19.86 -1.26 -0.54
CA GLN A 114 18.91 -1.86 0.41
C GLN A 114 18.06 -3.02 -0.19
N SER A 115 18.50 -3.59 -1.31
CA SER A 115 17.78 -4.55 -2.14
C SER A 115 18.75 -5.50 -2.84
N THR A 116 18.27 -6.67 -3.24
CA THR A 116 19.06 -7.70 -3.94
C THR A 116 19.38 -7.35 -5.40
N TYR A 117 18.71 -6.35 -5.97
CA TYR A 117 18.90 -5.94 -7.37
C TYR A 117 20.34 -5.51 -7.67
N GLY A 118 21.00 -4.81 -6.74
CA GLY A 118 22.39 -4.35 -6.91
C GLY A 118 23.45 -5.41 -6.63
N THR A 119 23.11 -6.53 -6.01
CA THR A 119 24.06 -7.59 -5.64
C THR A 119 23.99 -8.81 -6.55
N THR A 120 22.81 -9.14 -7.09
CA THR A 120 22.65 -10.35 -7.94
C THR A 120 22.08 -10.08 -9.33
N GLY A 121 21.41 -8.93 -9.57
CA GLY A 121 20.73 -8.65 -10.84
C GLY A 121 21.51 -7.74 -11.79
N PHE A 122 21.91 -6.57 -11.31
CA PHE A 122 22.54 -5.50 -12.10
C PHE A 122 24.00 -5.29 -11.69
N THR A 123 24.76 -6.37 -11.58
CA THR A 123 26.19 -6.32 -11.24
C THR A 123 26.97 -5.64 -12.37
N GLY A 124 27.78 -4.62 -12.05
CA GLY A 124 28.60 -3.90 -13.04
C GLY A 124 27.95 -2.65 -13.63
N SER A 125 26.95 -2.06 -12.96
CA SER A 125 26.42 -0.75 -13.33
C SER A 125 27.54 0.29 -13.45
N ALA A 126 27.56 1.04 -14.56
CA ALA A 126 28.54 2.09 -14.79
C ALA A 126 28.45 3.17 -13.70
N ALA A 127 29.60 3.57 -13.15
CA ALA A 127 29.67 4.62 -12.13
C ALA A 127 29.19 5.99 -12.66
N THR A 128 29.42 6.22 -13.96
CA THR A 128 29.05 7.45 -14.66
C THR A 128 28.63 7.13 -16.07
N VAL A 129 27.54 7.72 -16.55
CA VAL A 129 27.06 7.59 -17.92
C VAL A 129 26.77 8.98 -18.49
N ASN A 130 27.21 9.25 -19.72
CA ASN A 130 26.96 10.54 -20.36
C ASN A 130 25.56 10.52 -21.01
N VAL A 131 24.77 11.54 -20.70
CA VAL A 131 23.40 11.72 -21.21
C VAL A 131 23.38 12.96 -22.10
N PRO A 132 22.61 13.01 -23.21
CA PRO A 132 22.43 14.23 -23.98
C PRO A 132 21.82 15.36 -23.14
N VAL A 133 22.21 16.60 -23.43
CA VAL A 133 21.88 17.78 -22.63
C VAL A 133 20.36 17.96 -22.47
N TRP A 134 19.60 17.79 -23.55
CA TRP A 134 18.14 17.90 -23.55
C TRP A 134 17.51 16.88 -22.59
N TRP A 135 17.87 15.61 -22.74
CA TRP A 135 17.31 14.53 -21.93
C TRP A 135 17.72 14.62 -20.46
N TYR A 136 18.94 15.07 -20.17
CA TYR A 136 19.36 15.36 -18.81
C TYR A 136 18.44 16.40 -18.14
N GLY A 137 18.12 17.49 -18.85
CA GLY A 137 17.17 18.50 -18.39
C GLY A 137 15.77 17.95 -18.16
N VAL A 138 15.27 17.13 -19.09
CA VAL A 138 13.93 16.49 -18.98
C VAL A 138 13.85 15.62 -17.73
N ILE A 139 14.83 14.74 -17.49
CA ILE A 139 14.79 13.85 -16.32
C ILE A 139 14.93 14.66 -15.02
N ALA A 140 15.80 15.67 -14.99
CA ALA A 140 15.96 16.54 -13.83
C ALA A 140 14.63 17.26 -13.48
N LEU A 141 13.96 17.83 -14.47
CA LEU A 141 12.68 18.51 -14.30
C LEU A 141 11.57 17.54 -13.87
N SER A 142 11.46 16.38 -14.52
CA SER A 142 10.46 15.36 -14.20
C SER A 142 10.63 14.84 -12.77
N SER A 143 11.87 14.55 -12.36
CA SER A 143 12.13 14.09 -10.97
C SER A 143 11.79 15.15 -9.93
N GLY A 144 12.11 16.43 -10.19
CA GLY A 144 11.78 17.53 -9.28
C GLY A 144 10.26 17.77 -9.17
N LEU A 145 9.54 17.69 -10.29
CA LEU A 145 8.08 17.85 -10.30
C LEU A 145 7.38 16.71 -9.56
N ASN A 146 7.78 15.45 -9.82
CA ASN A 146 7.23 14.29 -9.13
C ASN A 146 7.44 14.39 -7.62
N HIS A 147 8.65 14.76 -7.19
CA HIS A 147 8.95 14.92 -5.77
C HIS A 147 8.08 16.01 -5.11
N ALA A 148 7.95 17.18 -5.75
CA ALA A 148 7.10 18.26 -5.25
C ALA A 148 5.61 17.88 -5.15
N ILE A 149 5.11 17.08 -6.10
CA ILE A 149 3.74 16.58 -6.06
C ILE A 149 3.56 15.60 -4.90
N VAL A 150 4.48 14.65 -4.73
CA VAL A 150 4.41 13.65 -3.65
C VAL A 150 4.49 14.30 -2.28
N GLU A 151 5.33 15.31 -2.09
CA GLU A 151 5.38 16.10 -0.85
C GLU A 151 4.13 16.94 -0.62
N GLY A 152 3.45 17.36 -1.69
CA GLY A 152 2.21 18.13 -1.63
C GLY A 152 0.96 17.30 -1.34
N LEU A 153 1.01 15.97 -1.48
CA LEU A 153 -0.11 15.10 -1.15
C LEU A 153 -0.23 14.99 0.38
N PRO A 154 -1.42 15.20 0.97
CA PRO A 154 -1.61 14.98 2.39
C PRO A 154 -1.30 13.51 2.70
N THR A 155 -0.44 13.27 3.68
CA THR A 155 -0.12 11.94 4.22
C THR A 155 -1.37 11.40 4.94
N VAL A 156 -2.37 10.97 4.17
CA VAL A 156 -3.42 10.10 4.70
C VAL A 156 -2.69 8.84 5.12
N ALA A 157 -2.45 8.71 6.44
CA ALA A 157 -1.78 7.57 7.05
C ALA A 157 -2.23 6.31 6.31
N ASP A 158 -1.29 5.73 5.55
CA ASP A 158 -1.54 4.89 4.39
C ASP A 158 -2.73 3.93 4.63
N MET A 159 -3.93 4.32 4.21
CA MET A 159 -5.15 3.50 4.39
C MET A 159 -4.96 2.10 3.76
N ARG A 160 -4.04 2.03 2.80
CA ARG A 160 -3.63 0.82 2.13
C ARG A 160 -2.64 -0.03 2.91
N THR A 161 -1.69 0.56 3.64
CA THR A 161 -0.87 -0.23 4.58
C THR A 161 -1.75 -0.71 5.73
N PHE A 162 -2.74 0.10 6.13
CA PHE A 162 -3.77 -0.31 7.06
C PHE A 162 -4.53 -1.54 6.56
N GLU A 163 -5.00 -1.52 5.32
CA GLU A 163 -5.70 -2.65 4.70
C GLU A 163 -4.82 -3.91 4.65
N GLN A 164 -3.55 -3.77 4.27
CA GLN A 164 -2.62 -4.90 4.23
C GLN A 164 -2.30 -5.46 5.62
N GLN A 165 -2.08 -4.62 6.61
CA GLN A 165 -1.81 -5.03 7.98
C GLN A 165 -3.04 -5.63 8.65
N ALA A 166 -4.22 -5.05 8.41
CA ALA A 166 -5.49 -5.61 8.83
C ALA A 166 -5.64 -7.05 8.32
N HIS A 167 -5.31 -7.33 7.05
CA HIS A 167 -5.37 -8.70 6.51
C HIS A 167 -4.37 -9.68 7.12
N LEU A 168 -3.22 -9.21 7.59
CA LEU A 168 -2.20 -10.05 8.24
C LEU A 168 -2.51 -10.29 9.72
N ALA A 169 -3.32 -9.43 10.36
CA ALA A 169 -3.75 -9.58 11.74
C ALA A 169 -4.69 -10.80 11.87
N THR A 170 -4.16 -11.94 12.31
CA THR A 170 -4.92 -13.18 12.55
C THR A 170 -4.47 -13.82 13.87
N ILE A 171 -5.22 -14.79 14.37
CA ILE A 171 -4.86 -15.55 15.57
C ILE A 171 -3.96 -16.72 15.18
N ALA A 172 -2.66 -16.64 15.47
CA ALA A 172 -1.70 -17.70 15.15
C ALA A 172 -1.65 -18.79 16.23
N ASP A 173 -1.76 -18.44 17.51
CA ASP A 173 -1.74 -19.40 18.62
C ASP A 173 -3.00 -20.30 18.66
N PRO A 174 -2.86 -21.64 18.48
CA PRO A 174 -3.99 -22.56 18.57
C PRO A 174 -4.67 -22.59 19.95
N ARG A 175 -3.95 -22.26 21.04
CA ARG A 175 -4.53 -22.21 22.39
C ARG A 175 -5.46 -21.03 22.56
N LEU A 176 -5.02 -19.85 22.13
CA LEU A 176 -5.84 -18.64 22.15
C LEU A 176 -7.08 -18.82 21.27
N ARG A 177 -6.94 -19.47 20.10
CA ARG A 177 -8.09 -19.83 19.27
C ARG A 177 -9.11 -20.66 20.04
N GLN A 178 -8.68 -21.73 20.71
CA GLN A 178 -9.58 -22.55 21.49
C GLN A 178 -10.28 -21.74 22.60
N GLU A 179 -9.55 -20.87 23.30
CA GLU A 179 -10.13 -20.00 24.34
C GLU A 179 -11.22 -19.06 23.77
N VAL A 180 -11.00 -18.49 22.58
CA VAL A 180 -12.01 -17.69 21.86
C VAL A 180 -13.25 -18.52 21.51
N SER A 181 -13.07 -19.76 21.04
CA SER A 181 -14.19 -20.68 20.75
C SER A 181 -15.01 -21.00 21.99
N ASP A 182 -14.32 -21.25 23.09
CA ASP A 182 -14.93 -21.58 24.37
C ASP A 182 -15.72 -20.38 24.91
N PHE A 183 -15.16 -19.16 24.79
CA PHE A 183 -15.87 -17.94 25.14
C PHE A 183 -17.13 -17.72 24.28
N PHE A 184 -17.01 -17.93 22.97
CA PHE A 184 -18.15 -17.76 22.06
C PHE A 184 -19.31 -18.69 22.42
N SER A 185 -19.01 -19.98 22.60
CA SER A 185 -20.03 -20.99 22.86
C SER A 185 -20.63 -20.89 24.27
N GLN A 186 -19.81 -20.55 25.28
CA GLN A 186 -20.23 -20.61 26.69
C GLN A 186 -20.74 -19.27 27.23
N CYS A 187 -20.32 -18.14 26.66
CA CYS A 187 -20.72 -16.80 27.12
C CYS A 187 -21.58 -16.07 26.09
N TYR A 188 -21.10 -15.91 24.85
CA TYR A 188 -21.78 -15.09 23.85
C TYR A 188 -23.11 -15.71 23.36
N VAL A 189 -23.13 -17.00 23.01
CA VAL A 189 -24.35 -17.67 22.53
C VAL A 189 -25.49 -17.60 23.55
N PRO A 190 -25.29 -17.93 24.85
CA PRO A 190 -26.32 -17.77 25.86
C PRO A 190 -26.76 -16.32 26.08
N ALA A 191 -25.81 -15.38 26.13
CA ALA A 191 -26.13 -13.95 26.30
C ALA A 191 -27.00 -13.42 25.16
N ARG A 192 -26.64 -13.74 23.91
CA ARG A 192 -27.41 -13.34 22.74
C ARG A 192 -28.77 -14.01 22.69
N SER A 193 -28.86 -15.30 23.01
CA SER A 193 -30.14 -16.00 23.10
C SER A 193 -31.07 -15.35 24.12
N LYS A 194 -30.54 -14.95 25.28
CA LYS A 194 -31.30 -14.24 26.31
C LYS A 194 -31.74 -12.86 25.83
N TYR A 195 -30.86 -12.10 25.20
CA TYR A 195 -31.17 -10.78 24.65
C TYR A 195 -32.26 -10.82 23.58
N GLN A 196 -32.21 -11.81 22.68
CA GLN A 196 -33.23 -12.01 21.65
C GLN A 196 -34.57 -12.48 22.23
N ALA A 197 -34.55 -13.23 23.33
CA ALA A 197 -35.76 -13.70 24.01
C ALA A 197 -36.44 -12.59 24.83
N GLU A 198 -35.67 -11.83 25.60
CA GLU A 198 -36.19 -10.80 26.51
C GLU A 198 -36.47 -9.48 25.81
N ARG A 199 -35.79 -9.19 24.69
CA ARG A 199 -35.82 -7.90 23.96
C ARG A 199 -35.94 -6.68 24.89
N PRO A 200 -34.99 -6.51 25.83
CA PRO A 200 -35.10 -5.46 26.84
C PRO A 200 -35.00 -4.08 26.18
N ASP A 201 -36.07 -3.30 26.25
CA ASP A 201 -36.12 -1.90 25.80
C ASP A 201 -35.84 -0.97 26.98
N THR A 202 -34.60 -0.98 27.45
CA THR A 202 -34.18 -0.09 28.55
C THR A 202 -33.44 1.13 28.00
N PRO A 203 -33.60 2.31 28.62
CA PRO A 203 -32.91 3.52 28.17
C PRO A 203 -31.37 3.37 28.20
N ALA A 204 -30.83 2.54 29.10
CA ALA A 204 -29.41 2.22 29.14
C ALA A 204 -28.92 1.51 27.86
N ILE A 205 -29.67 0.53 27.36
CA ILE A 205 -29.33 -0.20 26.14
C ILE A 205 -29.44 0.72 24.92
N SER A 206 -30.47 1.57 24.86
CA SER A 206 -30.62 2.55 23.78
C SER A 206 -29.46 3.56 23.72
N ALA A 207 -28.91 3.97 24.87
CA ALA A 207 -27.75 4.86 24.94
C ALA A 207 -26.46 4.17 24.46
N ILE A 208 -26.29 2.88 24.79
CA ILE A 208 -25.16 2.07 24.29
C ILE A 208 -25.26 1.91 22.77
N LEU A 209 -26.43 1.52 22.25
CA LEU A 209 -26.65 1.36 20.81
C LEU A 209 -26.48 2.68 20.03
N ALA A 210 -26.83 3.82 20.63
CA ALA A 210 -26.58 5.14 20.02
C ALA A 210 -25.08 5.49 19.95
N THR A 211 -24.27 4.96 20.85
CA THR A 211 -22.83 5.25 20.95
C THR A 211 -21.97 4.30 20.13
N TYR A 212 -22.32 3.00 20.15
CA TYR A 212 -21.52 1.92 19.55
C TYR A 212 -22.14 1.32 18.26
N GLY A 213 -23.35 1.74 17.91
CA GLY A 213 -24.09 1.28 16.72
C GLY A 213 -25.15 0.22 17.04
N SER A 214 -26.12 0.07 16.13
CA SER A 214 -27.19 -0.93 16.24
C SER A 214 -26.68 -2.37 16.24
N ASP A 215 -25.50 -2.59 15.66
CA ASP A 215 -24.91 -3.92 15.42
C ASP A 215 -23.96 -4.33 16.57
N ASP A 216 -23.89 -3.56 17.66
CA ASP A 216 -23.08 -3.92 18.83
C ASP A 216 -23.44 -5.29 19.44
N PRO A 217 -24.71 -5.77 19.47
CA PRO A 217 -25.04 -7.11 19.97
C PRO A 217 -24.51 -8.26 19.09
N ASP A 218 -24.08 -7.99 17.85
CA ASP A 218 -23.70 -9.03 16.88
C ASP A 218 -22.26 -9.52 17.03
N TRP A 219 -21.53 -9.06 18.06
CA TRP A 219 -20.16 -9.49 18.32
C TRP A 219 -19.91 -9.85 19.80
N MET A 220 -18.87 -10.67 20.04
CA MET A 220 -18.63 -11.30 21.34
C MET A 220 -18.30 -10.35 22.50
N GLY A 221 -17.68 -9.20 22.23
CA GLY A 221 -17.37 -8.20 23.25
C GLY A 221 -18.38 -7.07 23.36
N SER A 222 -19.62 -7.27 22.88
CA SER A 222 -20.71 -6.29 22.94
C SER A 222 -20.77 -5.55 24.28
N HIS A 223 -20.86 -4.22 24.19
CA HIS A 223 -21.06 -3.35 25.35
C HIS A 223 -22.42 -3.59 25.98
N VAL A 224 -23.44 -3.93 25.17
CA VAL A 224 -24.76 -4.31 25.68
C VAL A 224 -24.65 -5.50 26.65
N TYR A 225 -23.84 -6.51 26.34
CA TYR A 225 -23.69 -7.68 27.23
C TYR A 225 -22.75 -7.45 28.41
N ARG A 226 -21.77 -6.54 28.28
CA ARG A 226 -20.82 -6.19 29.34
C ARG A 226 -21.40 -5.23 30.38
N ASP A 227 -22.22 -4.27 29.95
CA ASP A 227 -22.70 -3.17 30.78
C ASP A 227 -24.13 -3.36 31.29
N THR A 228 -24.91 -4.26 30.69
CA THR A 228 -26.25 -4.58 31.15
C THR A 228 -26.21 -5.70 32.19
N THR A 229 -26.91 -5.51 33.31
CA THR A 229 -27.00 -6.51 34.37
C THR A 229 -27.82 -7.73 33.91
N GLY A 230 -27.42 -8.92 34.36
CA GLY A 230 -28.04 -10.18 33.97
C GLY A 230 -27.48 -10.82 32.69
N PHE A 231 -26.41 -10.27 32.10
CA PHE A 231 -25.68 -10.87 30.98
C PHE A 231 -24.30 -11.32 31.43
N TYR A 232 -23.20 -10.69 30.99
CA TYR A 232 -21.84 -11.17 31.28
C TYR A 232 -21.43 -11.04 32.75
N ASP A 233 -22.15 -10.25 33.54
CA ASP A 233 -21.99 -10.14 34.99
C ASP A 233 -22.43 -11.40 35.75
N THR A 234 -23.40 -12.15 35.20
CA THR A 234 -24.05 -13.28 35.86
C THR A 234 -23.82 -14.60 35.13
N LEU A 235 -23.61 -14.56 33.81
CA LEU A 235 -23.30 -15.73 33.00
C LEU A 235 -21.89 -16.25 33.33
N ARG A 236 -21.77 -17.58 33.32
CA ARG A 236 -20.54 -18.30 33.65
C ARG A 236 -20.32 -19.47 32.70
N PRO A 237 -19.05 -19.81 32.42
CA PRO A 237 -18.72 -20.97 31.62
C PRO A 237 -19.10 -22.26 32.32
N ALA A 238 -19.46 -23.27 31.52
CA ALA A 238 -19.74 -24.61 32.03
C ALA A 238 -18.46 -25.35 32.41
N ASN A 239 -17.35 -25.04 31.74
CA ASN A 239 -16.05 -25.68 31.91
C ASN A 239 -15.08 -24.79 32.70
N GLN A 240 -14.04 -25.40 33.26
CA GLN A 240 -12.95 -24.68 33.92
C GLN A 240 -12.08 -23.98 32.86
N ILE A 241 -11.65 -22.74 33.14
CA ILE A 241 -10.82 -21.97 32.23
C ILE A 241 -9.40 -21.87 32.78
N THR A 242 -8.42 -22.29 31.98
CA THR A 242 -7.00 -22.24 32.37
C THR A 242 -6.55 -20.81 32.66
N GLY A 243 -5.78 -20.61 33.72
CA GLY A 243 -5.29 -19.29 34.16
C GLY A 243 -6.17 -18.59 35.19
N TRP A 244 -7.41 -19.05 35.40
CA TRP A 244 -8.31 -18.46 36.39
C TRP A 244 -8.23 -19.21 37.73
N ALA A 245 -7.98 -18.46 38.82
CA ALA A 245 -7.96 -19.04 40.16
C ALA A 245 -9.36 -19.50 40.61
N TYR A 246 -9.40 -20.63 41.31
CA TYR A 246 -10.58 -21.12 42.02
C TYR A 246 -10.99 -20.14 43.11
N ASN A 247 -12.29 -19.88 43.22
CA ASN A 247 -12.84 -19.04 44.29
C ASN A 247 -14.01 -19.76 44.96
N ALA A 248 -13.86 -20.10 46.24
CA ALA A 248 -14.85 -20.88 47.00
C ALA A 248 -16.22 -20.19 47.17
N VAL A 249 -16.30 -18.86 47.02
CA VAL A 249 -17.58 -18.11 47.07
C VAL A 249 -18.32 -18.19 45.73
N ARG A 250 -17.58 -18.30 44.63
CA ARG A 250 -18.11 -18.34 43.26
C ARG A 250 -18.35 -19.78 42.81
N ASP A 251 -17.33 -20.62 42.93
CA ASP A 251 -17.26 -21.97 42.36
C ASP A 251 -17.77 -23.01 43.38
N THR A 252 -19.03 -22.87 43.80
CA THR A 252 -19.65 -23.71 44.84
C THR A 252 -19.97 -25.14 44.39
N GLU A 253 -19.77 -25.45 43.10
CA GLU A 253 -20.03 -26.78 42.52
C GLU A 253 -18.95 -27.81 42.84
N TYR A 254 -17.81 -27.39 43.40
CA TYR A 254 -16.69 -28.26 43.72
C TYR A 254 -16.63 -28.56 45.21
N ASP A 255 -16.20 -29.77 45.56
CA ASP A 255 -15.92 -30.14 46.95
C ASP A 255 -14.78 -29.26 47.50
N PRO A 256 -15.00 -28.49 48.58
CA PRO A 256 -13.95 -27.68 49.20
C PRO A 256 -12.71 -28.46 49.64
N ALA A 257 -12.84 -29.78 49.86
CA ALA A 257 -11.72 -30.66 50.24
C ALA A 257 -10.79 -30.99 49.06
N THR A 258 -11.24 -30.86 47.82
CA THR A 258 -10.45 -31.11 46.60
C THR A 258 -10.69 -29.98 45.58
N PRO A 259 -10.10 -28.79 45.79
CA PRO A 259 -10.31 -27.67 44.88
C PRO A 259 -9.76 -28.01 43.49
N PRO A 260 -10.47 -27.63 42.41
CA PRO A 260 -9.96 -27.80 41.06
C PRO A 260 -8.75 -26.92 40.83
N ALA A 261 -7.89 -27.32 39.88
CA ALA A 261 -6.71 -26.55 39.50
C ALA A 261 -7.07 -25.16 38.93
N TRP A 262 -8.26 -25.02 38.34
CA TRP A 262 -8.74 -23.81 37.71
C TRP A 262 -10.20 -23.53 38.07
N GLY A 263 -10.56 -22.24 38.16
CA GLY A 263 -11.90 -21.77 38.48
C GLY A 263 -12.76 -21.43 37.25
N LYS A 264 -14.00 -21.00 37.50
CA LYS A 264 -14.96 -20.57 36.47
C LYS A 264 -15.26 -19.06 36.60
N PRO A 265 -14.53 -18.18 35.92
CA PRO A 265 -14.78 -16.74 35.99
C PRO A 265 -16.17 -16.38 35.45
N TYR A 266 -16.70 -15.22 35.86
CA TYR A 266 -17.82 -14.62 35.13
C TYR A 266 -17.37 -14.20 33.72
N CYS A 267 -18.30 -14.17 32.77
CA CYS A 267 -17.98 -13.82 31.38
C CYS A 267 -17.39 -12.39 31.25
N LYS A 268 -17.80 -11.46 32.12
CA LYS A 268 -17.29 -10.08 32.13
C LYS A 268 -15.79 -9.99 32.45
N PRO A 269 -15.30 -10.46 33.62
CA PRO A 269 -13.87 -10.48 33.92
C PRO A 269 -13.10 -11.38 32.94
N TRP A 270 -13.68 -12.45 32.40
CA TRP A 270 -13.02 -13.24 31.38
C TRP A 270 -12.70 -12.44 30.11
N TRP A 271 -13.58 -11.51 29.73
CA TRP A 271 -13.36 -10.63 28.57
C TRP A 271 -12.47 -9.42 28.89
N GLU A 272 -12.73 -8.72 30.01
CA GLU A 272 -12.20 -7.38 30.31
C GLU A 272 -10.90 -7.35 31.12
N ASP A 273 -10.47 -8.46 31.72
CA ASP A 273 -9.30 -8.44 32.60
C ASP A 273 -8.02 -8.01 31.86
N GLY A 274 -7.31 -7.03 32.41
CA GLY A 274 -6.15 -6.42 31.75
C GLY A 274 -4.86 -7.24 31.79
N ALA A 275 -4.82 -8.38 32.47
CA ALA A 275 -3.64 -9.25 32.53
C ALA A 275 -3.88 -10.62 31.91
N ILE A 276 -5.07 -11.19 32.09
CA ILE A 276 -5.43 -12.55 31.62
C ILE A 276 -6.70 -12.57 30.76
N GLY A 277 -7.32 -11.43 30.52
CA GLY A 277 -8.56 -11.32 29.76
C GLY A 277 -8.38 -11.61 28.28
N LEU A 278 -9.45 -12.10 27.66
CA LEU A 278 -9.45 -12.53 26.27
C LEU A 278 -9.17 -11.37 25.31
N ARG A 279 -9.69 -10.17 25.62
CA ARG A 279 -9.49 -8.98 24.80
C ARG A 279 -8.02 -8.57 24.72
N GLU A 280 -7.33 -8.55 25.85
CA GLU A 280 -5.91 -8.19 25.92
C GLU A 280 -5.03 -9.22 25.21
N LYS A 281 -5.33 -10.52 25.37
CA LYS A 281 -4.65 -11.59 24.61
C LYS A 281 -4.84 -11.44 23.10
N LEU A 282 -6.05 -11.08 22.66
CA LEU A 282 -6.34 -10.83 21.23
C LEU A 282 -5.57 -9.63 20.68
N ILE A 283 -5.44 -8.54 21.46
CA ILE A 283 -4.67 -7.35 21.05
C ILE A 283 -3.18 -7.68 20.96
N ASN A 284 -2.62 -8.37 21.97
CA ASN A 284 -1.22 -8.77 21.96
C ASN A 284 -0.89 -9.72 20.80
N GLU A 285 -1.78 -10.65 20.47
CA GLU A 285 -1.64 -11.54 19.31
C GLU A 285 -1.76 -10.77 17.98
N ALA A 286 -2.65 -9.76 17.93
CA ALA A 286 -2.76 -8.85 16.78
C ALA A 286 -1.43 -8.14 16.53
N ASP A 287 -0.83 -7.58 17.58
CA ASP A 287 0.43 -6.85 17.47
C ASP A 287 1.63 -7.79 17.21
N ALA A 288 1.56 -9.04 17.68
CA ALA A 288 2.58 -10.05 17.37
C ALA A 288 2.51 -10.51 15.91
N THR A 289 1.31 -10.68 15.36
CA THR A 289 1.09 -11.18 13.99
C THR A 289 1.17 -10.06 12.95
N SER A 290 0.74 -8.86 13.33
CA SER A 290 0.80 -7.63 12.55
C SER A 290 1.40 -6.51 13.39
N ALA A 291 2.73 -6.38 13.32
CA ALA A 291 3.51 -5.44 14.11
C ALA A 291 2.94 -4.01 14.05
N GLY A 292 2.42 -3.54 15.20
CA GLY A 292 1.93 -2.18 15.38
C GLY A 292 0.52 -1.90 14.86
N PHE A 293 -0.30 -2.94 14.63
CA PHE A 293 -1.68 -2.77 14.20
C PHE A 293 -2.53 -1.99 15.21
N SER A 294 -2.33 -2.19 16.52
CA SER A 294 -3.00 -1.39 17.55
C SER A 294 -2.64 0.09 17.46
N GLY A 295 -1.36 0.42 17.29
CA GLY A 295 -0.87 1.79 17.12
C GLY A 295 -1.35 2.46 15.82
N LEU A 296 -1.54 1.67 14.77
CA LEU A 296 -2.10 2.11 13.49
C LEU A 296 -3.60 2.44 13.61
N VAL A 297 -4.39 1.64 14.33
CA VAL A 297 -5.79 1.99 14.64
C VAL A 297 -5.86 3.31 15.41
N VAL A 298 -4.97 3.51 16.39
CA VAL A 298 -4.86 4.77 17.15
C VAL A 298 -4.50 5.95 16.24
N ALA A 299 -3.59 5.75 15.28
CA ALA A 299 -3.12 6.80 14.37
C ALA A 299 -4.18 7.23 13.33
N ILE A 300 -5.02 6.29 12.86
CA ILE A 300 -6.03 6.56 11.84
C ILE A 300 -7.35 7.04 12.46
N ALA A 301 -7.63 6.62 13.68
CA ALA A 301 -8.84 6.98 14.42
C ALA A 301 -8.53 7.58 15.80
N PRO A 302 -7.78 8.70 15.88
CA PRO A 302 -7.39 9.30 17.15
C PRO A 302 -8.57 9.91 17.92
N ALA A 303 -9.70 10.14 17.25
CA ALA A 303 -10.93 10.67 17.84
C ALA A 303 -11.81 9.58 18.49
N LEU A 304 -11.52 8.30 18.29
CA LEU A 304 -12.24 7.21 18.93
C LEU A 304 -11.72 7.00 20.36
N ALA A 305 -12.62 6.65 21.28
CA ALA A 305 -12.22 6.25 22.62
C ALA A 305 -11.32 5.01 22.57
N SER A 306 -10.37 4.89 23.50
CA SER A 306 -9.46 3.73 23.58
C SER A 306 -10.20 2.39 23.60
N GLU A 307 -11.38 2.33 24.21
CA GLU A 307 -12.27 1.16 24.17
C GLU A 307 -12.66 0.77 22.74
N GLN A 308 -13.07 1.74 21.92
CA GLN A 308 -13.50 1.50 20.54
C GLN A 308 -12.32 1.11 19.63
N GLN A 309 -11.12 1.63 19.91
CA GLN A 309 -9.88 1.27 19.20
C GLN A 309 -9.47 -0.18 19.48
N ASN A 310 -9.53 -0.61 20.74
CA ASN A 310 -9.22 -1.97 21.15
C ASN A 310 -10.23 -2.98 20.61
N ASP A 311 -11.50 -2.61 20.56
CA ASP A 311 -12.56 -3.48 20.03
C ASP A 311 -12.49 -3.58 18.51
N ALA A 312 -12.07 -2.50 17.84
CA ALA A 312 -11.72 -2.47 16.43
C ALA A 312 -10.61 -3.47 16.07
N VAL A 313 -9.57 -3.52 16.90
CA VAL A 313 -8.47 -4.48 16.75
C VAL A 313 -8.98 -5.91 16.92
N ALA A 314 -9.68 -6.18 18.02
CA ALA A 314 -10.23 -7.50 18.33
C ALA A 314 -11.18 -8.00 17.23
N LYS A 315 -12.10 -7.15 16.74
CA LYS A 315 -13.01 -7.49 15.64
C LYS A 315 -12.25 -7.87 14.38
N THR A 316 -11.23 -7.11 14.00
CA THR A 316 -10.44 -7.37 12.78
C THR A 316 -9.71 -8.71 12.85
N VAL A 317 -9.07 -9.01 13.98
CA VAL A 317 -8.38 -10.29 14.20
C VAL A 317 -9.34 -11.47 14.17
N LEU A 318 -10.53 -11.31 14.78
CA LEU A 318 -11.57 -12.34 14.81
C LEU A 318 -12.15 -12.63 13.42
N THR A 319 -12.31 -11.61 12.56
CA THR A 319 -12.80 -11.79 11.19
C THR A 319 -11.77 -12.48 10.29
N ASN A 320 -10.46 -12.28 10.53
CA ASN A 320 -9.38 -12.89 9.75
C ASN A 320 -8.90 -14.24 10.28
N ALA A 321 -9.39 -14.70 11.44
CA ALA A 321 -9.07 -16.02 11.95
C ALA A 321 -9.63 -17.10 10.99
N PRO A 322 -8.82 -18.09 10.55
CA PRO A 322 -9.29 -19.08 9.60
C PRO A 322 -10.45 -19.90 10.20
N PRO A 323 -11.47 -20.22 9.42
CA PRO A 323 -12.65 -20.94 9.88
C PRO A 323 -12.30 -22.39 10.22
N SER A 324 -11.73 -22.61 11.39
CA SER A 324 -11.92 -23.89 12.07
C SER A 324 -13.19 -23.75 12.88
N TRP A 325 -14.16 -24.63 12.66
CA TRP A 325 -15.29 -25.03 13.54
C TRP A 325 -16.65 -24.97 12.85
N SER A 326 -17.47 -25.96 13.21
CA SER A 326 -18.69 -26.47 12.58
C SER A 326 -19.94 -25.60 12.72
N SER A 327 -19.78 -24.29 12.86
CA SER A 327 -20.91 -23.37 13.00
C SER A 327 -20.75 -22.20 12.05
N ASN A 328 -21.40 -22.31 10.89
CA ASN A 328 -21.51 -21.26 9.87
C ASN A 328 -22.01 -19.92 10.45
N GLU A 329 -22.68 -19.92 11.60
CA GLU A 329 -23.20 -18.71 12.24
C GLU A 329 -22.12 -17.84 12.91
N LEU A 330 -20.98 -18.41 13.33
CA LEU A 330 -19.84 -17.61 13.78
C LEU A 330 -19.31 -16.79 12.62
N ILE A 331 -18.99 -17.46 11.52
CA ILE A 331 -18.39 -16.86 10.32
C ILE A 331 -19.36 -15.86 9.69
N ALA A 332 -20.66 -16.19 9.62
CA ALA A 332 -21.67 -15.29 9.07
C ALA A 332 -21.85 -14.02 9.91
N ASN A 333 -21.82 -14.12 11.25
CA ASN A 333 -22.04 -12.97 12.13
C ASN A 333 -20.74 -12.18 12.45
N SER A 334 -19.57 -12.83 12.44
CA SER A 334 -18.28 -12.16 12.55
C SER A 334 -17.81 -11.55 11.22
N ALA A 335 -18.31 -12.04 10.08
CA ALA A 335 -18.17 -11.38 8.78
C ALA A 335 -19.23 -10.30 8.53
N SER A 336 -20.38 -10.33 9.23
CA SER A 336 -21.38 -9.25 9.17
C SER A 336 -21.05 -8.09 10.11
N GLY A 337 -20.22 -8.32 11.13
CA GLY A 337 -19.66 -7.29 11.99
C GLY A 337 -18.68 -6.42 11.20
N SER A 338 -18.99 -5.14 11.10
CA SER A 338 -18.18 -4.07 10.52
C SER A 338 -16.73 -4.05 11.02
N GLY A 339 -15.87 -4.88 10.42
CA GLY A 339 -14.42 -4.75 10.48
C GLY A 339 -14.02 -3.35 10.01
N LEU A 340 -12.88 -2.85 10.49
CA LEU A 340 -12.49 -1.43 10.47
C LEU A 340 -12.63 -0.69 9.13
N PHE A 341 -12.70 -1.42 8.02
CA PHE A 341 -13.03 -0.88 6.71
C PHE A 341 -14.34 -0.07 6.68
N ASN A 342 -15.35 -0.44 7.47
CA ASN A 342 -16.62 0.30 7.54
C ASN A 342 -16.56 1.54 8.45
N THR A 343 -15.72 1.55 9.50
CA THR A 343 -15.55 2.72 10.36
C THR A 343 -14.60 3.75 9.75
N ALA A 344 -13.54 3.33 9.06
CA ALA A 344 -12.70 4.24 8.27
C ALA A 344 -13.46 4.85 7.08
N GLY A 345 -14.39 4.10 6.46
CA GLY A 345 -15.30 4.60 5.42
C GLY A 345 -16.32 5.64 5.92
N ASN A 346 -16.71 5.59 7.20
CA ASN A 346 -17.65 6.54 7.79
C ASN A 346 -16.99 7.77 8.43
N ILE A 347 -15.70 7.69 8.79
CA ILE A 347 -14.96 8.84 9.35
C ILE A 347 -14.59 9.86 8.24
N VAL A 348 -14.41 9.41 6.99
CA VAL A 348 -14.25 10.32 5.83
C VAL A 348 -15.60 10.95 5.40
N LYS A 349 -16.74 10.43 5.87
CA LYS A 349 -18.10 10.92 5.58
C LYS A 349 -18.80 11.53 6.79
N GLY A 350 -18.08 12.32 7.58
CA GLY A 350 -18.70 13.25 8.53
C GLY A 350 -19.47 14.36 7.81
N GLY A 351 -20.68 14.06 7.32
CA GLY A 351 -21.53 15.05 6.65
C GLY A 351 -22.84 14.48 6.09
N LEU A 352 -23.88 14.46 6.93
CA LEU A 352 -25.31 14.45 6.59
C LEU A 352 -25.95 13.13 6.08
N ALA A 353 -26.82 12.60 6.95
CA ALA A 353 -28.10 11.95 6.67
C ALA A 353 -28.15 10.64 5.83
N THR A 354 -28.59 9.58 6.51
CA THR A 354 -29.48 8.50 6.02
C THR A 354 -29.06 7.72 4.76
N GLY A 355 -28.74 6.44 4.99
CA GLY A 355 -29.10 5.36 4.05
C GLY A 355 -27.96 4.80 3.20
N GLY A 356 -27.58 3.56 3.51
CA GLY A 356 -26.98 2.61 2.58
C GLY A 356 -25.46 2.69 2.42
N VAL A 357 -24.75 1.67 2.92
CA VAL A 357 -23.36 1.40 2.54
C VAL A 357 -23.29 0.07 1.81
N VAL A 358 -22.80 0.14 0.58
CA VAL A 358 -22.57 -0.96 -0.35
C VAL A 358 -21.29 -1.69 0.05
N THR A 359 -21.38 -3.01 0.15
CA THR A 359 -20.27 -3.93 0.40
C THR A 359 -19.39 -4.09 -0.84
N ALA A 360 -18.12 -3.68 -0.77
CA ALA A 360 -17.10 -4.05 -1.74
C ALA A 360 -16.25 -5.19 -1.16
N SER A 361 -16.41 -6.36 -1.77
CA SER A 361 -15.91 -7.67 -1.37
C SER A 361 -14.39 -7.84 -1.40
N ALA A 362 -13.89 -8.57 -0.42
CA ALA A 362 -12.52 -9.05 -0.17
C ALA A 362 -11.89 -9.98 -1.25
N LEU A 363 -12.41 -10.00 -2.49
CA LEU A 363 -11.89 -10.83 -3.58
C LEU A 363 -10.97 -10.09 -4.56
N PHE A 364 -10.74 -8.79 -4.35
CA PHE A 364 -9.81 -8.00 -5.18
C PHE A 364 -8.42 -7.82 -4.55
N SER A 365 -8.15 -8.22 -3.30
CA SER A 365 -6.91 -7.81 -2.59
C SER A 365 -5.65 -8.59 -3.00
N VAL A 366 -5.76 -9.89 -3.33
CA VAL A 366 -4.59 -10.72 -3.69
C VAL A 366 -4.02 -10.34 -5.05
N THR A 367 -4.86 -9.91 -6.00
CA THR A 367 -4.40 -9.43 -7.31
C THR A 367 -3.91 -7.98 -7.23
N MET A 368 -4.53 -7.15 -6.39
CA MET A 368 -4.17 -5.74 -6.24
C MET A 368 -2.79 -5.59 -5.58
N THR A 369 -2.46 -6.36 -4.54
CA THR A 369 -1.10 -6.37 -3.94
C THR A 369 -0.01 -6.77 -4.93
N ALA A 370 -0.22 -7.85 -5.70
CA ALA A 370 0.73 -8.28 -6.73
C ALA A 370 0.87 -7.25 -7.87
N VAL A 371 -0.25 -6.69 -8.35
CA VAL A 371 -0.25 -5.63 -9.37
C VAL A 371 0.52 -4.41 -8.87
N LEU A 372 0.30 -4.00 -7.63
CA LEU A 372 0.90 -2.78 -7.09
C LEU A 372 2.37 -2.93 -6.72
N GLN A 373 2.84 -4.14 -6.36
CA GLN A 373 4.27 -4.41 -6.27
C GLN A 373 4.93 -4.48 -7.65
N SER A 374 4.21 -4.96 -8.67
CA SER A 374 4.73 -5.04 -10.03
C SER A 374 4.76 -3.70 -10.77
N LEU A 375 3.87 -2.76 -10.43
CA LEU A 375 3.72 -1.47 -11.13
C LEU A 375 5.02 -0.65 -11.20
N PRO A 376 5.73 -0.40 -10.08
CA PRO A 376 7.02 0.30 -10.13
C PRO A 376 8.10 -0.52 -10.87
N MET A 377 8.02 -1.85 -10.85
CA MET A 377 8.96 -2.70 -11.60
C MET A 377 8.73 -2.60 -13.11
N VAL A 378 7.47 -2.62 -13.55
CA VAL A 378 7.10 -2.46 -14.96
C VAL A 378 7.50 -1.07 -15.45
N GLN A 379 7.26 -0.01 -14.67
CA GLN A 379 7.69 1.35 -14.99
C GLN A 379 9.21 1.42 -15.22
N ALA A 380 10.01 0.86 -14.29
CA ALA A 380 11.47 0.90 -14.38
C ALA A 380 12.02 0.13 -15.60
N ILE A 381 11.39 -0.97 -16.00
CA ILE A 381 11.76 -1.74 -17.21
C ILE A 381 11.29 -1.03 -18.48
N LEU A 382 10.13 -0.39 -18.46
CA LEU A 382 9.62 0.38 -19.59
C LEU A 382 10.53 1.59 -19.85
N LEU A 383 10.93 2.32 -18.80
CA LEU A 383 11.89 3.42 -18.89
C LEU A 383 13.25 2.97 -19.43
N LEU A 384 13.75 1.81 -19.01
CA LEU A 384 14.95 1.21 -19.59
C LEU A 384 14.83 1.07 -21.12
N GLY A 385 13.71 0.51 -21.59
CA GLY A 385 13.44 0.33 -23.01
C GLY A 385 13.35 1.65 -23.77
N ILE A 386 12.68 2.66 -23.18
CA ILE A 386 12.61 4.01 -23.75
C ILE A 386 14.01 4.61 -23.88
N TYR A 387 14.80 4.60 -22.79
CA TYR A 387 16.14 5.18 -22.80
C TYR A 387 17.06 4.47 -23.80
N ALA A 388 17.02 3.14 -23.87
CA ALA A 388 17.85 2.39 -24.81
C ALA A 388 17.46 2.66 -26.28
N LEU A 389 16.17 2.79 -26.60
CA LEU A 389 15.68 2.92 -27.99
C LEU A 389 15.55 4.37 -28.47
N LEU A 390 15.69 5.36 -27.59
CA LEU A 390 15.69 6.77 -27.93
C LEU A 390 16.62 7.18 -29.09
N PRO A 391 17.87 6.68 -29.23
CA PRO A 391 18.75 7.16 -30.30
C PRO A 391 18.22 6.72 -31.67
N LEU A 392 17.57 5.56 -31.77
CA LEU A 392 16.92 5.09 -32.99
C LEU A 392 15.71 5.97 -33.34
N VAL A 393 14.90 6.34 -32.35
CA VAL A 393 13.75 7.25 -32.54
C VAL A 393 14.21 8.60 -33.05
N VAL A 394 15.28 9.16 -32.48
CA VAL A 394 15.84 10.47 -32.87
C VAL A 394 16.37 10.46 -34.31
N VAL A 395 16.94 9.36 -34.79
CA VAL A 395 17.35 9.23 -36.20
C VAL A 395 16.15 9.00 -37.13
N LEU A 396 15.21 8.14 -36.75
CA LEU A 396 14.02 7.84 -37.57
C LEU A 396 13.07 9.03 -37.70
N SER A 397 13.02 9.93 -36.71
CA SER A 397 12.24 11.17 -36.77
C SER A 397 12.83 12.23 -37.72
N ARG A 398 13.92 11.90 -38.42
CA ARG A 398 14.68 12.80 -39.30
C ARG A 398 15.12 14.11 -38.62
N TYR A 399 15.29 14.11 -37.31
CA TYR A 399 15.60 15.30 -36.51
C TYR A 399 14.55 16.42 -36.62
N SER A 400 13.31 16.10 -36.99
CA SER A 400 12.21 17.07 -36.97
C SER A 400 11.75 17.35 -35.53
N ILE A 401 11.48 18.61 -35.23
CA ILE A 401 10.87 19.06 -33.96
C ILE A 401 9.34 19.02 -34.04
N ALA A 402 8.76 19.09 -35.24
CA ALA A 402 7.33 18.94 -35.47
C ALA A 402 7.05 17.52 -35.98
N MET A 403 6.14 16.82 -35.30
CA MET A 403 5.58 15.57 -35.80
C MET A 403 4.49 15.87 -36.82
#